data_AF-A0A4U1EQ24-F1
#
_entry.id   AF-A0A4U1EQ24-F1
#
_cell.length_a   1.000
_cell.length_b   1.000
_cell.length_c   1.000
_cell.angle_alpha   90.00
_cell.angle_beta   90.00
_cell.angle_gamma   90.00
#
_symmetry.space_group_name_H-M   'P 1'
#
loop_
_entity.id
_entity.type
_entity.pdbx_description
1 polymer ?
#
loop_
_entity_poly.entity_id
_entity_poly.type
_entity_poly.pdbx_seq_one_letter_code
_entity_poly.pdbx_strand_id
1 'polypeptide(L)'
;TDFKTADSEVNTDQDIEKNLDKMMTERTLLKERYQEVLDKQRQVENQLQVQLKQLQQRREEEMKNHQEILKAIQDVTIKREETKKKIEKEKKEFLQKEQDLKAEIEKLCEKGRREVWEMELDRLKNQDGEINRNIMEETERAWKAEILSLESRKELLVLKLEEAEKEAELHLTYLKSTPPTLETVRSKQEWETRLNGVRIMKKNVRDQFNSHIQLVRNGAKLSSLPQIPTPTLPPPPSETDFMLQVFQPSPSLAPRMPFSIGQVTMPMVMPSADPRSLSFPILNPALSQPNQPSPPLPGSHGRNSPGLGSLVGPHGPHVPPAASIPPPPGLGGVKASTETTRPQPVDKLEKILEKLLTRFPQCNKAQMTNILQQIKTARTTMAGLTMEELIQLVAARLAEHERVAASTQPLGRIRALFPAPLAQISTPMFLPSAQVSYPGRSSHAPATCKLCLMCQKLVQPSELHPMACTHVLHKECIKFWAQTNTNDT
;
A
#
# COMPACT_ATOMS: atom_id res chain seq x y z
N THR A 1 -146.04 96.34 -26.59
CA THR A 1 -146.26 95.03 -27.23
C THR A 1 -144.92 94.37 -27.45
N ASP A 2 -144.90 93.05 -27.33
CA ASP A 2 -143.96 92.11 -27.96
C ASP A 2 -142.53 92.02 -27.41
N PHE A 3 -142.45 91.18 -26.38
CA PHE A 3 -141.31 90.30 -26.10
C PHE A 3 -140.82 89.57 -27.36
N LYS A 4 -139.51 89.37 -27.47
CA LYS A 4 -138.93 88.29 -28.28
C LYS A 4 -137.88 87.56 -27.45
N THR A 5 -138.31 86.50 -26.76
CA THR A 5 -137.41 85.54 -26.13
C THR A 5 -136.71 84.75 -27.25
N ALA A 6 -135.39 84.65 -27.20
CA ALA A 6 -134.65 83.70 -28.02
C ALA A 6 -134.42 82.46 -27.15
N ASP A 7 -135.30 81.48 -27.28
CA ASP A 7 -135.16 80.20 -26.59
C ASP A 7 -133.92 79.48 -27.12
N SER A 8 -132.90 79.35 -26.27
CA SER A 8 -131.77 78.47 -26.55
C SER A 8 -132.18 77.05 -26.18
N GLU A 9 -132.55 76.27 -27.19
CA GLU A 9 -132.86 74.84 -27.04
C GLU A 9 -131.64 74.10 -26.46
N VAL A 10 -131.69 73.80 -25.16
CA VAL A 10 -130.67 72.99 -24.49
C VAL A 10 -130.87 71.54 -24.91
N ASN A 11 -130.18 71.15 -25.98
CA ASN A 11 -130.20 69.82 -26.56
C ASN A 11 -129.56 68.77 -25.62
N THR A 12 -130.32 68.39 -24.60
CA THR A 12 -129.86 67.60 -23.47
C THR A 12 -129.70 66.12 -23.85
N ASP A 13 -130.55 65.61 -24.75
CA ASP A 13 -130.53 64.22 -25.17
C ASP A 13 -129.29 63.87 -26.01
N GLN A 14 -128.85 64.77 -26.91
CA GLN A 14 -127.64 64.55 -27.72
C GLN A 14 -126.37 64.53 -26.86
N ASP A 15 -126.29 65.33 -25.80
CA ASP A 15 -125.16 65.30 -24.87
C ASP A 15 -125.20 64.06 -23.94
N ILE A 16 -126.39 63.54 -23.61
CA ILE A 16 -126.52 62.25 -22.89
C ILE A 16 -126.05 61.09 -23.78
N GLU A 17 -126.48 61.03 -25.04
CA GLU A 17 -126.09 59.98 -26.00
C GLU A 17 -124.57 59.99 -26.22
N LYS A 18 -123.99 61.16 -26.49
CA LYS A 18 -122.55 61.37 -26.64
C LYS A 18 -121.73 61.00 -25.39
N ASN A 19 -122.28 61.23 -24.19
CA ASN A 19 -121.64 60.82 -22.94
C ASN A 19 -121.72 59.29 -22.73
N LEU A 20 -122.83 58.66 -23.14
CA LEU A 20 -122.98 57.21 -23.10
C LEU A 20 -122.03 56.51 -24.09
N ASP A 21 -121.89 57.03 -25.31
CA ASP A 21 -120.91 56.56 -26.30
C ASP A 21 -119.47 56.72 -25.81
N LYS A 22 -119.15 57.87 -25.19
CA LYS A 22 -117.85 58.09 -24.56
C LYS A 22 -117.59 57.08 -23.43
N MET A 23 -118.58 56.81 -22.58
CA MET A 23 -118.46 55.82 -21.51
C MET A 23 -118.31 54.39 -22.06
N MET A 24 -119.02 54.04 -23.13
CA MET A 24 -118.93 52.72 -23.77
C MET A 24 -117.59 52.51 -24.52
N THR A 25 -117.04 53.57 -25.14
CA THR A 25 -115.71 53.52 -25.75
C THR A 25 -114.60 53.48 -24.69
N GLU A 26 -114.69 54.27 -23.61
CA GLU A 26 -113.77 54.20 -22.46
C GLU A 26 -113.81 52.82 -21.77
N ARG A 27 -115.00 52.24 -21.59
CA ARG A 27 -115.18 50.87 -21.08
C ARG A 27 -114.50 49.83 -21.98
N THR A 28 -114.56 50.02 -23.30
CA THR A 28 -113.95 49.10 -24.28
C THR A 28 -112.42 49.22 -24.24
N LEU A 29 -111.88 50.44 -24.27
CA LEU A 29 -110.45 50.72 -24.13
C LEU A 29 -109.88 50.21 -22.80
N LEU A 30 -110.63 50.37 -21.70
CA LEU A 30 -110.24 49.86 -20.38
C LEU A 30 -110.17 48.32 -20.37
N LYS A 31 -111.13 47.66 -21.02
CA LYS A 31 -111.14 46.19 -21.18
C LYS A 31 -109.95 45.71 -22.02
N GLU A 32 -109.62 46.41 -23.10
CA GLU A 32 -108.45 46.12 -23.95
C GLU A 32 -107.13 46.31 -23.18
N ARG A 33 -106.96 47.43 -22.46
CA ARG A 33 -105.78 47.66 -21.61
C ARG A 33 -105.66 46.63 -20.49
N TYR A 34 -106.77 46.23 -19.88
CA TYR A 34 -106.78 45.18 -18.86
C TYR A 34 -106.35 43.83 -19.44
N GLN A 35 -106.85 43.47 -20.63
CA GLN A 35 -106.43 42.27 -21.35
C GLN A 35 -104.94 42.31 -21.72
N GLU A 36 -104.45 43.44 -22.23
CA GLU A 36 -103.03 43.65 -22.54
C GLU A 36 -102.13 43.47 -21.31
N VAL A 37 -102.56 43.97 -20.14
CA VAL A 37 -101.85 43.77 -18.87
C VAL A 37 -101.85 42.31 -18.44
N LEU A 38 -102.97 41.59 -18.57
CA LEU A 38 -103.04 40.16 -18.27
C LEU A 38 -102.13 39.32 -19.19
N ASP A 39 -102.08 39.63 -20.48
CA ASP A 39 -101.26 38.89 -21.44
C ASP A 39 -99.77 39.20 -21.26
N LYS A 40 -99.40 40.45 -20.93
CA LYS A 40 -98.04 40.80 -20.50
C LYS A 40 -97.65 40.10 -19.19
N GLN A 41 -98.54 40.05 -18.20
CA GLN A 41 -98.31 39.35 -16.94
C GLN A 41 -98.04 37.86 -17.19
N ARG A 42 -98.88 37.20 -18.01
CA ARG A 42 -98.69 35.81 -18.45
C ARG A 42 -97.37 35.61 -19.21
N GLN A 43 -97.01 36.54 -20.09
CA GLN A 43 -95.76 36.48 -20.86
C GLN A 43 -94.52 36.60 -19.96
N VAL A 44 -94.55 37.48 -18.95
CA VAL A 44 -93.47 37.64 -17.97
C VAL A 44 -93.39 36.42 -17.05
N GLU A 45 -94.52 35.91 -16.56
CA GLU A 45 -94.59 34.69 -15.74
C GLU A 45 -94.03 33.48 -16.49
N ASN A 46 -94.39 33.30 -17.76
CA ASN A 46 -93.82 32.25 -18.62
C ASN A 46 -92.30 32.41 -18.80
N GLN A 47 -91.80 33.62 -19.03
CA GLN A 47 -90.36 33.89 -19.13
C GLN A 47 -89.62 33.57 -17.83
N LEU A 48 -90.16 34.00 -16.69
CA LEU A 48 -89.60 33.69 -15.36
C LEU A 48 -89.62 32.19 -15.08
N GLN A 49 -90.67 31.48 -15.47
CA GLN A 49 -90.74 30.01 -15.31
C GLN A 49 -89.70 29.28 -16.17
N VAL A 50 -89.44 29.76 -17.40
CA VAL A 50 -88.36 29.22 -18.26
C VAL A 50 -86.98 29.52 -17.66
N GLN A 51 -86.73 30.75 -17.21
CA GLN A 51 -85.46 31.11 -16.55
C GLN A 51 -85.23 30.28 -15.28
N LEU A 52 -86.26 30.08 -14.46
CA LEU A 52 -86.17 29.26 -13.25
C LEU A 52 -85.81 27.81 -13.57
N LYS A 53 -86.45 27.21 -14.59
CA LYS A 53 -86.12 25.84 -15.06
C LYS A 53 -84.69 25.75 -15.58
N GLN A 54 -84.22 26.73 -16.36
CA GLN A 54 -82.83 26.76 -16.85
C GLN A 54 -81.80 26.89 -15.71
N LEU A 55 -82.09 27.69 -14.69
CA LEU A 55 -81.22 27.83 -13.51
C LEU A 55 -81.23 26.57 -12.63
N GLN A 56 -82.37 25.88 -12.51
CA GLN A 56 -82.47 24.58 -11.84
C GLN A 56 -81.64 23.51 -12.58
N GLN A 57 -81.84 23.38 -13.89
CA GLN A 57 -81.06 22.43 -14.73
C GLN A 57 -79.56 22.71 -14.64
N ARG A 58 -79.13 23.98 -14.76
CA ARG A 58 -77.70 24.33 -14.63
C ARG A 58 -77.14 23.92 -13.26
N ARG A 59 -77.88 24.14 -12.17
CA ARG A 59 -77.46 23.72 -10.83
C ARG A 59 -77.30 22.20 -10.72
N GLU A 60 -78.23 21.44 -11.30
CA GLU A 60 -78.17 19.97 -11.32
C GLU A 60 -76.97 19.46 -12.13
N GLU A 61 -76.71 20.07 -13.29
CA GLU A 61 -75.53 19.78 -14.12
C GLU A 61 -74.21 20.14 -13.42
N GLU A 62 -74.14 21.31 -12.76
CA GLU A 62 -72.98 21.73 -11.96
C GLU A 62 -72.73 20.79 -10.77
N MET A 63 -73.79 20.37 -10.07
CA MET A 63 -73.69 19.39 -8.97
C MET A 63 -73.21 18.01 -9.45
N LYS A 64 -73.70 17.56 -10.61
CA LYS A 64 -73.25 16.30 -11.23
C LYS A 64 -71.78 16.39 -11.64
N ASN A 65 -71.38 17.47 -12.32
CA ASN A 65 -70.01 17.71 -12.73
C ASN A 65 -69.06 17.78 -11.52
N HIS A 66 -69.45 18.50 -10.46
CA HIS A 66 -68.70 18.55 -9.20
C HIS A 66 -68.51 17.14 -8.59
N GLN A 67 -69.56 16.31 -8.58
CA GLN A 67 -69.48 14.94 -8.10
C GLN A 67 -68.58 14.04 -8.95
N GLU A 68 -68.52 14.24 -10.27
CA GLU A 68 -67.61 13.54 -11.18
C GLU A 68 -66.15 13.98 -10.97
N ILE A 69 -65.91 15.29 -10.80
CA ILE A 69 -64.59 15.84 -10.45
C ILE A 69 -64.08 15.29 -9.12
N LEU A 70 -64.92 15.22 -8.08
CA LEU A 70 -64.54 14.63 -6.79
C LEU A 70 -64.13 13.16 -6.92
N LYS A 71 -64.85 12.36 -7.71
CA LYS A 71 -64.47 10.96 -7.99
C LYS A 71 -63.13 10.87 -8.72
N ALA A 72 -62.91 11.69 -9.75
CA ALA A 72 -61.65 11.73 -10.49
C ALA A 72 -60.46 12.10 -9.58
N ILE A 73 -60.64 13.06 -8.66
CA ILE A 73 -59.63 13.44 -7.66
C ILE A 73 -59.34 12.26 -6.72
N GLN A 74 -60.38 11.53 -6.27
CA GLN A 74 -60.22 10.37 -5.40
C GLN A 74 -59.46 9.24 -6.10
N ASP A 75 -59.80 8.91 -7.34
CA ASP A 75 -59.12 7.88 -8.15
C ASP A 75 -57.63 8.21 -8.39
N VAL A 76 -57.32 9.47 -8.71
CA VAL A 76 -55.93 9.94 -8.87
C VAL A 76 -55.17 9.87 -7.54
N THR A 77 -55.83 10.18 -6.42
CA THR A 77 -55.24 10.09 -5.08
C THR A 77 -54.91 8.65 -4.70
N ILE A 78 -55.82 7.70 -4.97
CA ILE A 78 -55.59 6.26 -4.75
C ILE A 78 -54.42 5.77 -5.60
N LYS A 79 -54.44 6.02 -6.92
CA LYS A 79 -53.35 5.64 -7.85
C LYS A 79 -52.00 6.23 -7.44
N ARG A 80 -51.98 7.45 -6.91
CA ARG A 80 -50.75 8.07 -6.37
C ARG A 80 -50.22 7.33 -5.14
N GLU A 81 -51.08 6.89 -4.23
CA GLU A 81 -50.63 6.16 -3.04
C GLU A 81 -50.21 4.71 -3.38
N GLU A 82 -50.87 4.06 -4.34
CA GLU A 82 -50.45 2.75 -4.87
C GLU A 82 -49.08 2.81 -5.56
N THR A 83 -48.86 3.78 -6.44
CA THR A 83 -47.56 3.98 -7.10
C THR A 83 -46.46 4.34 -6.10
N LYS A 84 -46.76 5.17 -5.09
CA LYS A 84 -45.86 5.44 -3.97
C LYS A 84 -45.48 4.16 -3.19
N LYS A 85 -46.44 3.32 -2.85
CA LYS A 85 -46.19 2.02 -2.18
C LYS A 85 -45.35 1.07 -3.04
N LYS A 86 -45.59 1.03 -4.36
CA LYS A 86 -44.78 0.25 -5.30
C LYS A 86 -43.32 0.73 -5.33
N ILE A 87 -43.10 2.04 -5.48
CA ILE A 87 -41.75 2.65 -5.46
C ILE A 87 -41.06 2.39 -4.11
N GLU A 88 -41.78 2.45 -2.98
CA GLU A 88 -41.22 2.16 -1.67
C GLU A 88 -40.80 0.69 -1.51
N LYS A 89 -41.59 -0.26 -2.05
CA LYS A 89 -41.24 -1.68 -2.09
C LYS A 89 -40.00 -1.92 -2.94
N GLU A 90 -39.97 -1.39 -4.16
CA GLU A 90 -38.82 -1.48 -5.06
C GLU A 90 -37.57 -0.87 -4.43
N LYS A 91 -37.67 0.30 -3.79
CA LYS A 91 -36.56 0.94 -3.06
C LYS A 91 -36.01 0.05 -1.92
N LYS A 92 -36.89 -0.64 -1.17
CA LYS A 92 -36.48 -1.59 -0.13
C LYS A 92 -35.77 -2.82 -0.73
N GLU A 93 -36.27 -3.36 -1.83
CA GLU A 93 -35.63 -4.47 -2.54
C GLU A 93 -34.27 -4.09 -3.15
N PHE A 94 -34.13 -2.88 -3.69
CA PHE A 94 -32.85 -2.36 -4.18
C PHE A 94 -31.84 -2.17 -3.03
N LEU A 95 -32.26 -1.58 -1.92
CA LEU A 95 -31.38 -1.37 -0.75
C LEU A 95 -30.92 -2.71 -0.14
N GLN A 96 -31.79 -3.72 -0.12
CA GLN A 96 -31.40 -5.07 0.31
C GLN A 96 -30.35 -5.67 -0.63
N LYS A 97 -30.58 -5.63 -1.95
CA LYS A 97 -29.61 -6.12 -2.95
C LYS A 97 -28.27 -5.40 -2.88
N GLU A 98 -28.26 -4.09 -2.58
CA GLU A 98 -27.04 -3.33 -2.36
C GLU A 98 -26.26 -3.82 -1.13
N GLN A 99 -26.96 -4.11 -0.02
CA GLN A 99 -26.35 -4.67 1.19
C GLN A 99 -25.82 -6.09 0.96
N ASP A 100 -26.59 -6.95 0.26
CA ASP A 100 -26.20 -8.33 -0.06
C ASP A 100 -24.95 -8.36 -0.95
N LEU A 101 -24.91 -7.51 -2.00
CA LEU A 101 -23.73 -7.37 -2.86
C LEU A 101 -22.52 -6.83 -2.10
N LYS A 102 -22.72 -5.87 -1.20
CA LYS A 102 -21.63 -5.33 -0.36
C LYS A 102 -21.06 -6.41 0.57
N ALA A 103 -21.91 -7.24 1.17
CA ALA A 103 -21.50 -8.34 2.02
C ALA A 103 -20.73 -9.43 1.23
N GLU A 104 -21.16 -9.76 0.00
CA GLU A 104 -20.45 -10.71 -0.83
C GLU A 104 -19.09 -10.16 -1.31
N ILE A 105 -19.00 -8.87 -1.65
CA ILE A 105 -17.72 -8.20 -1.95
C ILE A 105 -16.77 -8.28 -0.75
N GLU A 106 -17.24 -7.98 0.46
CA GLU A 106 -16.42 -8.07 1.69
C GLU A 106 -15.95 -9.51 1.96
N LYS A 107 -16.84 -10.49 1.79
CA LYS A 107 -16.53 -11.92 1.90
C LYS A 107 -15.50 -12.39 0.88
N LEU A 108 -15.58 -11.95 -0.38
CA LEU A 108 -14.59 -12.26 -1.41
C LEU A 108 -13.24 -11.57 -1.14
N CYS A 109 -13.25 -10.32 -0.68
CA CYS A 109 -12.02 -9.62 -0.29
C CYS A 109 -11.32 -10.33 0.89
N GLU A 110 -12.08 -10.76 1.90
CA GLU A 110 -11.55 -11.50 3.04
C GLU A 110 -11.03 -12.90 2.64
N LYS A 111 -11.73 -13.60 1.75
CA LYS A 111 -11.26 -14.88 1.18
C LYS A 111 -9.91 -14.69 0.45
N GLY A 112 -9.81 -13.69 -0.42
CA GLY A 112 -8.56 -13.38 -1.14
C GLY A 112 -7.41 -12.96 -0.20
N ARG A 113 -7.69 -12.18 0.85
CA ARG A 113 -6.69 -11.87 1.89
C ARG A 113 -6.16 -13.13 2.57
N ARG A 114 -7.05 -14.06 2.92
CA ARG A 114 -6.70 -15.32 3.58
C ARG A 114 -5.87 -16.23 2.68
N GLU A 115 -6.26 -16.40 1.42
CA GLU A 115 -5.53 -17.21 0.44
C GLU A 115 -4.09 -16.70 0.23
N VAL A 116 -3.91 -15.37 0.12
CA VAL A 116 -2.56 -14.76 0.04
C VAL A 116 -1.75 -14.99 1.32
N TRP A 117 -2.38 -14.88 2.50
CA TRP A 117 -1.71 -15.13 3.78
C TRP A 117 -1.33 -16.60 3.99
N GLU A 118 -2.19 -17.53 3.60
CA GLU A 118 -1.92 -18.97 3.65
C GLU A 118 -0.79 -19.37 2.69
N MET A 119 -0.79 -18.84 1.46
CA MET A 119 0.29 -19.02 0.49
C MET A 119 1.64 -18.46 1.00
N GLU A 120 1.63 -17.26 1.59
CA GLU A 120 2.83 -16.63 2.14
C GLU A 120 3.36 -17.40 3.37
N LEU A 121 2.46 -17.89 4.22
CA LEU A 121 2.82 -18.73 5.37
C LEU A 121 3.45 -20.06 4.93
N ASP A 122 2.92 -20.70 3.88
CA ASP A 122 3.50 -21.92 3.32
C ASP A 122 4.87 -21.64 2.67
N ARG A 123 4.97 -20.56 1.88
CA ARG A 123 6.24 -20.08 1.29
C ARG A 123 7.31 -19.87 2.35
N LEU A 124 6.98 -19.22 3.47
CA LEU A 124 7.91 -18.99 4.58
C LEU A 124 8.29 -20.28 5.31
N LYS A 125 7.35 -21.22 5.55
CA LYS A 125 7.67 -22.54 6.12
C LYS A 125 8.60 -23.36 5.23
N ASN A 126 8.36 -23.33 3.92
CA ASN A 126 9.21 -24.02 2.95
C ASN A 126 10.62 -23.40 2.91
N GLN A 127 10.74 -22.06 3.01
CA GLN A 127 12.03 -21.38 3.14
C GLN A 127 12.75 -21.70 4.45
N ASP A 128 12.05 -21.74 5.58
CA ASP A 128 12.62 -22.14 6.88
C ASP A 128 13.13 -23.59 6.85
N GLY A 129 12.34 -24.52 6.31
CA GLY A 129 12.73 -25.91 6.11
C GLY A 129 13.94 -26.08 5.20
N GLU A 130 14.01 -25.31 4.11
CA GLU A 130 15.13 -25.27 3.16
C GLU A 130 16.41 -24.72 3.83
N ILE A 131 16.30 -23.59 4.54
CA ILE A 131 17.42 -22.99 5.29
C ILE A 131 17.93 -23.95 6.37
N ASN A 132 17.04 -24.56 7.15
CA ASN A 132 17.41 -25.51 8.19
C ASN A 132 18.09 -26.77 7.61
N ARG A 133 17.61 -27.29 6.47
CA ARG A 133 18.26 -28.39 5.75
C ARG A 133 19.68 -28.00 5.33
N ASN A 134 19.84 -26.84 4.68
CA ASN A 134 21.14 -26.35 4.23
C ASN A 134 22.10 -26.11 5.39
N ILE A 135 21.64 -25.60 6.54
CA ILE A 135 22.45 -25.45 7.76
C ILE A 135 22.94 -26.82 8.27
N MET A 136 22.08 -27.84 8.29
CA MET A 136 22.49 -29.19 8.68
C MET A 136 23.51 -29.79 7.71
N GLU A 137 23.30 -29.64 6.39
CA GLU A 137 24.21 -30.13 5.36
C GLU A 137 25.58 -29.42 5.41
N GLU A 138 25.63 -28.09 5.55
CA GLU A 138 26.89 -27.35 5.74
C GLU A 138 27.60 -27.73 7.04
N THR A 139 26.85 -27.95 8.12
CA THR A 139 27.42 -28.38 9.41
C THR A 139 28.02 -29.79 9.29
N GLU A 140 27.34 -30.72 8.63
CA GLU A 140 27.85 -32.07 8.39
C GLU A 140 29.07 -32.05 7.44
N ARG A 141 29.05 -31.22 6.40
CA ARG A 141 30.17 -31.03 5.46
C ARG A 141 31.40 -30.46 6.16
N ALA A 142 31.22 -29.43 7.00
CA ALA A 142 32.30 -28.85 7.80
C ALA A 142 32.87 -29.88 8.80
N TRP A 143 32.02 -30.62 9.50
CA TRP A 143 32.43 -31.68 10.43
C TRP A 143 33.21 -32.81 9.73
N LYS A 144 32.76 -33.27 8.56
CA LYS A 144 33.51 -34.22 7.71
C LYS A 144 34.88 -33.66 7.32
N ALA A 145 34.96 -32.38 6.95
CA ALA A 145 36.22 -31.72 6.61
C ALA A 145 37.18 -31.57 7.81
N GLU A 146 36.68 -31.29 9.02
CA GLU A 146 37.49 -31.27 10.25
C GLU A 146 38.10 -32.65 10.54
N ILE A 147 37.33 -33.74 10.38
CA ILE A 147 37.81 -35.11 10.54
C ILE A 147 38.88 -35.45 9.48
N LEU A 148 38.61 -35.18 8.20
CA LEU A 148 39.54 -35.45 7.11
C LEU A 148 40.86 -34.65 7.25
N SER A 149 40.79 -33.41 7.75
CA SER A 149 41.98 -32.60 8.04
C SER A 149 42.84 -33.22 9.14
N LEU A 150 42.22 -33.72 10.21
CA LEU A 150 42.93 -34.46 11.27
C LEU A 150 43.52 -35.78 10.75
N GLU A 151 42.79 -36.53 9.93
CA GLU A 151 43.25 -37.80 9.37
C GLU A 151 44.43 -37.61 8.41
N SER A 152 44.33 -36.66 7.47
CA SER A 152 45.42 -36.31 6.56
C SER A 152 46.67 -35.80 7.30
N ARG A 153 46.51 -34.93 8.32
CA ARG A 153 47.65 -34.43 9.12
C ARG A 153 48.29 -35.53 9.96
N LYS A 154 47.50 -36.49 10.47
CA LYS A 154 48.00 -37.70 11.14
C LYS A 154 48.84 -38.55 10.20
N GLU A 155 48.32 -38.84 9.01
CA GLU A 155 48.99 -39.67 7.99
C GLU A 155 50.32 -39.07 7.54
N LEU A 156 50.35 -37.77 7.22
CA LEU A 156 51.58 -37.06 6.83
C LEU A 156 52.67 -37.12 7.90
N LEU A 157 52.31 -36.91 9.18
CA LEU A 157 53.28 -36.95 10.28
C LEU A 157 53.73 -38.38 10.62
N VAL A 158 52.85 -39.37 10.49
CA VAL A 158 53.20 -40.78 10.64
C VAL A 158 54.16 -41.21 9.52
N LEU A 159 53.89 -40.83 8.26
CA LEU A 159 54.75 -41.14 7.11
C LEU A 159 56.16 -40.56 7.27
N LYS A 160 56.28 -39.31 7.72
CA LYS A 160 57.59 -38.68 8.02
C LYS A 160 58.35 -39.39 9.15
N LEU A 161 57.64 -39.93 10.14
CA LEU A 161 58.25 -40.72 11.22
C LEU A 161 58.62 -42.13 10.75
N GLU A 162 57.90 -42.69 9.77
CA GLU A 162 58.21 -43.98 9.15
C GLU A 162 59.43 -43.90 8.22
N GLU A 163 59.61 -42.78 7.52
CA GLU A 163 60.84 -42.47 6.77
C GLU A 163 62.07 -42.41 7.70
N ALA A 164 61.99 -41.64 8.80
CA ALA A 164 63.07 -41.56 9.80
C ALA A 164 63.31 -42.89 10.55
N GLU A 165 62.28 -43.72 10.69
CA GLU A 165 62.42 -45.08 11.22
C GLU A 165 63.17 -45.99 10.23
N LYS A 166 62.84 -45.90 8.93
CA LYS A 166 63.49 -46.69 7.87
C LYS A 166 64.95 -46.29 7.64
N GLU A 167 65.25 -44.99 7.71
CA GLU A 167 66.62 -44.47 7.75
C GLU A 167 67.41 -45.12 8.90
N ALA A 168 66.92 -45.03 10.14
CA ALA A 168 67.61 -45.61 11.29
C ALA A 168 67.73 -47.15 11.22
N GLU A 169 66.72 -47.86 10.69
CA GLU A 169 66.80 -49.30 10.45
C GLU A 169 67.87 -49.67 9.40
N LEU A 170 68.05 -48.83 8.36
CA LEU A 170 69.08 -49.03 7.33
C LEU A 170 70.49 -48.84 7.91
N HIS A 171 70.75 -47.75 8.65
CA HIS A 171 72.06 -47.52 9.29
C HIS A 171 72.38 -48.63 10.31
N LEU A 172 71.40 -49.07 11.11
CA LEU A 172 71.60 -50.21 12.02
C LEU A 172 71.84 -51.54 11.32
N THR A 173 71.36 -51.71 10.10
CA THR A 173 71.65 -52.89 9.29
C THR A 173 73.09 -52.83 8.77
N TYR A 174 73.52 -51.67 8.28
CA TYR A 174 74.90 -51.43 7.85
C TYR A 174 75.92 -51.65 9.00
N LEU A 175 75.66 -51.06 10.18
CA LEU A 175 76.52 -51.20 11.36
C LEU A 175 76.61 -52.64 11.90
N LYS A 176 75.64 -53.51 11.59
CA LYS A 176 75.70 -54.95 11.94
C LYS A 176 76.59 -55.75 10.98
N SER A 177 76.75 -55.32 9.73
CA SER A 177 77.67 -55.93 8.76
C SER A 177 79.13 -55.47 8.91
N THR A 178 79.38 -54.38 9.64
CA THR A 178 80.72 -53.81 9.86
C THR A 178 81.40 -54.49 11.08
N PRO A 179 82.73 -54.75 11.04
CA PRO A 179 83.45 -55.33 12.18
C PRO A 179 83.26 -54.51 13.48
N PRO A 180 83.10 -55.16 14.65
CA PRO A 180 82.80 -54.47 15.90
C PRO A 180 84.02 -53.71 16.44
N THR A 181 84.11 -52.42 16.12
CA THR A 181 85.02 -51.47 16.77
C THR A 181 84.30 -50.73 17.91
N LEU A 182 85.05 -50.12 18.82
CA LEU A 182 84.50 -49.28 19.91
C LEU A 182 83.58 -48.16 19.37
N GLU A 183 83.95 -47.59 18.23
CA GLU A 183 83.21 -46.52 17.56
C GLU A 183 81.94 -47.04 16.88
N THR A 184 82.03 -48.17 16.15
CA THR A 184 80.87 -48.87 15.57
C THR A 184 79.84 -49.25 16.66
N VAL A 185 80.30 -49.70 17.83
CA VAL A 185 79.43 -50.06 18.97
C VAL A 185 78.73 -48.82 19.54
N ARG A 186 79.45 -47.70 19.71
CA ARG A 186 78.84 -46.44 20.19
C ARG A 186 77.81 -45.91 19.19
N SER A 187 78.18 -45.78 17.92
CA SER A 187 77.28 -45.30 16.86
C SER A 187 76.03 -46.17 16.76
N LYS A 188 76.16 -47.49 16.84
CA LYS A 188 75.03 -48.43 16.89
C LYS A 188 74.07 -48.13 18.05
N GLN A 189 74.58 -47.87 19.26
CA GLN A 189 73.75 -47.54 20.42
C GLN A 189 73.04 -46.18 20.26
N GLU A 190 73.69 -45.20 19.62
CA GLU A 190 73.09 -43.90 19.30
C GLU A 190 71.96 -44.04 18.26
N TRP A 191 72.17 -44.83 17.21
CA TRP A 191 71.13 -45.16 16.22
C TRP A 191 69.98 -46.02 16.81
N GLU A 192 70.26 -46.96 17.72
CA GLU A 192 69.23 -47.70 18.46
C GLU A 192 68.38 -46.77 19.34
N THR A 193 69.03 -45.77 19.96
CA THR A 193 68.35 -44.73 20.76
C THR A 193 67.48 -43.83 19.88
N ARG A 194 67.98 -43.36 18.73
CA ARG A 194 67.20 -42.63 17.71
C ARG A 194 65.98 -43.43 17.28
N LEU A 195 66.17 -44.70 16.90
CA LEU A 195 65.11 -45.59 16.41
C LEU A 195 64.01 -45.80 17.46
N ASN A 196 64.38 -46.05 18.72
CA ASN A 196 63.42 -46.17 19.81
C ASN A 196 62.65 -44.86 20.05
N GLY A 197 63.35 -43.71 20.03
CA GLY A 197 62.73 -42.39 20.14
C GLY A 197 61.72 -42.12 19.03
N VAL A 198 62.07 -42.41 17.77
CA VAL A 198 61.17 -42.25 16.60
C VAL A 198 59.95 -43.17 16.73
N ARG A 199 60.10 -44.43 17.15
CA ARG A 199 58.97 -45.36 17.38
C ARG A 199 58.02 -44.88 18.47
N ILE A 200 58.56 -44.41 19.60
CA ILE A 200 57.75 -43.84 20.70
C ILE A 200 57.01 -42.60 20.21
N MET A 201 57.69 -41.70 19.47
CA MET A 201 57.08 -40.52 18.88
C MET A 201 55.95 -40.88 17.91
N LYS A 202 56.17 -41.84 17.01
CA LYS A 202 55.17 -42.34 16.05
C LYS A 202 53.92 -42.88 16.74
N LYS A 203 54.09 -43.65 17.82
CA LYS A 203 52.98 -44.13 18.65
C LYS A 203 52.23 -42.97 19.30
N ASN A 204 52.94 -42.06 19.96
CA ASN A 204 52.34 -40.91 20.65
C ASN A 204 51.53 -40.02 19.71
N VAL A 205 52.07 -39.69 18.53
CA VAL A 205 51.36 -38.93 17.48
C VAL A 205 50.08 -39.63 17.05
N ARG A 206 50.17 -40.92 16.74
CA ARG A 206 49.02 -41.73 16.32
C ARG A 206 47.92 -41.73 17.39
N ASP A 207 48.29 -41.91 18.66
CA ASP A 207 47.36 -41.98 19.78
C ASP A 207 46.70 -40.60 20.05
N GLN A 208 47.47 -39.49 20.00
CA GLN A 208 46.93 -38.11 20.13
C GLN A 208 45.94 -37.76 19.01
N PHE A 209 46.31 -37.98 17.75
CA PHE A 209 45.42 -37.68 16.63
C PHE A 209 44.16 -38.56 16.65
N ASN A 210 44.27 -39.85 16.97
CA ASN A 210 43.11 -40.72 17.09
C ASN A 210 42.18 -40.27 18.23
N SER A 211 42.72 -39.80 19.37
CA SER A 211 41.92 -39.19 20.45
C SER A 211 41.17 -37.94 19.98
N HIS A 212 41.85 -37.03 19.27
CA HIS A 212 41.23 -35.82 18.72
C HIS A 212 40.15 -36.14 17.68
N ILE A 213 40.39 -37.10 16.78
CA ILE A 213 39.41 -37.54 15.79
C ILE A 213 38.16 -38.11 16.49
N GLN A 214 38.33 -38.88 17.57
CA GLN A 214 37.19 -39.39 18.35
C GLN A 214 36.42 -38.27 19.08
N LEU A 215 37.11 -37.27 19.65
CA LEU A 215 36.46 -36.10 20.24
C LEU A 215 35.65 -35.32 19.20
N VAL A 216 36.19 -35.09 17.99
CA VAL A 216 35.45 -34.44 16.90
C VAL A 216 34.28 -35.30 16.41
N ARG A 217 34.46 -36.62 16.30
CA ARG A 217 33.35 -37.55 15.99
C ARG A 217 32.22 -37.50 17.03
N ASN A 218 32.55 -37.25 18.29
CA ASN A 218 31.59 -37.07 19.38
C ASN A 218 31.04 -35.63 19.51
N GLY A 219 31.32 -34.76 18.53
CA GLY A 219 30.75 -33.40 18.44
C GLY A 219 31.59 -32.27 19.04
N ALA A 220 32.83 -32.53 19.48
CA ALA A 220 33.74 -31.45 19.87
C ALA A 220 34.23 -30.68 18.63
N LYS A 221 34.25 -29.34 18.68
CA LYS A 221 34.78 -28.53 17.57
C LYS A 221 36.30 -28.64 17.52
N LEU A 222 36.89 -28.86 16.34
CA LEU A 222 38.36 -28.93 16.17
C LEU A 222 39.07 -27.68 16.74
N SER A 223 38.48 -26.50 16.59
CA SER A 223 39.01 -25.22 17.11
C SER A 223 39.03 -25.10 18.64
N SER A 224 38.32 -25.98 19.36
CA SER A 224 38.31 -26.03 20.83
C SER A 224 39.35 -27.00 21.43
N LEU A 225 39.98 -27.83 20.60
CA LEU A 225 40.95 -28.83 21.02
C LEU A 225 42.38 -28.27 21.02
N PRO A 226 43.29 -28.75 21.90
CA PRO A 226 44.68 -28.30 21.92
C PRO A 226 45.40 -28.63 20.61
N GLN A 227 46.20 -27.71 20.08
CA GLN A 227 46.90 -27.96 18.82
C GLN A 227 48.00 -29.01 19.01
N ILE A 228 47.81 -30.20 18.43
CA ILE A 228 48.85 -31.24 18.42
C ILE A 228 50.11 -30.66 17.74
N PRO A 229 51.25 -30.54 18.45
CA PRO A 229 52.46 -29.92 17.92
C PRO A 229 53.12 -30.83 16.88
N THR A 230 53.82 -30.22 15.91
CA THR A 230 54.61 -30.96 14.94
C THR A 230 55.79 -31.65 15.66
N PRO A 231 55.93 -32.98 15.56
CA PRO A 231 57.06 -33.70 16.15
C PRO A 231 58.40 -33.18 15.62
N THR A 232 59.27 -32.74 16.53
CA THR A 232 60.68 -32.54 16.20
C THR A 232 61.34 -33.91 16.14
N LEU A 233 61.89 -34.27 14.98
CA LEU A 233 62.70 -35.48 14.86
C LEU A 233 63.95 -35.33 15.75
N PRO A 234 64.41 -36.40 16.43
CA PRO A 234 65.75 -36.39 17.01
C PRO A 234 66.78 -36.07 15.90
N PRO A 235 67.92 -35.43 16.21
CA PRO A 235 68.99 -35.26 15.25
C PRO A 235 69.60 -36.64 14.89
N PRO A 236 70.10 -36.84 13.66
CA PRO A 236 70.87 -38.04 13.33
C PRO A 236 72.17 -38.04 14.16
N PRO A 237 72.65 -39.21 14.61
CA PRO A 237 74.01 -39.36 15.12
C PRO A 237 75.03 -38.78 14.14
N SER A 238 76.07 -38.14 14.64
CA SER A 238 77.11 -37.54 13.80
C SER A 238 77.78 -38.62 12.96
N GLU A 239 77.62 -38.56 11.63
CA GLU A 239 78.28 -39.51 10.73
C GLU A 239 79.79 -39.28 10.73
N THR A 240 80.57 -40.26 11.23
CA THR A 240 82.02 -40.30 11.04
C THR A 240 82.34 -40.88 9.66
N ASP A 241 82.06 -40.08 8.62
CA ASP A 241 82.54 -40.16 7.22
C ASP A 241 82.35 -41.49 6.43
N PHE A 242 81.77 -42.52 7.06
CA PHE A 242 81.69 -43.88 6.53
C PHE A 242 80.77 -44.03 5.31
N MET A 243 79.78 -43.14 5.17
CA MET A 243 78.82 -43.18 4.06
C MET A 243 79.38 -42.62 2.73
N LEU A 244 80.46 -41.81 2.76
CA LEU A 244 81.03 -41.22 1.53
C LEU A 244 81.80 -42.22 0.65
N GLN A 245 82.04 -43.46 1.10
CA GLN A 245 82.81 -44.46 0.35
C GLN A 245 81.99 -45.36 -0.60
N VAL A 246 80.65 -45.37 -0.52
CA VAL A 246 79.82 -46.34 -1.27
C VAL A 246 79.42 -45.85 -2.67
N PHE A 247 79.52 -44.54 -2.96
CA PHE A 247 79.21 -43.97 -4.28
C PHE A 247 80.34 -43.09 -4.84
N GLN A 248 81.49 -43.70 -5.11
CA GLN A 248 82.38 -43.20 -6.17
C GLN A 248 81.97 -43.78 -7.53
N PRO A 249 81.59 -42.95 -8.52
CA PRO A 249 81.50 -43.40 -9.90
C PRO A 249 82.92 -43.54 -10.48
N SER A 250 83.31 -44.76 -10.85
CA SER A 250 84.54 -45.01 -11.61
C SER A 250 84.51 -44.25 -12.95
N PRO A 251 85.51 -43.39 -13.26
CA PRO A 251 85.46 -42.55 -14.46
C PRO A 251 85.98 -43.28 -15.70
N SER A 252 85.28 -44.32 -16.16
CA SER A 252 85.55 -44.92 -17.49
C SER A 252 84.35 -45.69 -18.05
N LEU A 253 84.23 -45.62 -19.39
CA LEU A 253 83.29 -46.33 -20.28
C LEU A 253 81.85 -45.77 -20.37
N ALA A 254 81.58 -45.14 -21.51
CA ALA A 254 80.23 -44.75 -21.93
C ALA A 254 79.43 -45.96 -22.45
N PRO A 255 78.19 -46.21 -21.98
CA PRO A 255 77.31 -47.21 -22.56
C PRO A 255 76.72 -46.72 -23.89
N ARG A 256 77.13 -47.35 -24.99
CA ARG A 256 76.56 -47.11 -26.33
C ARG A 256 75.26 -47.91 -26.48
N MET A 257 74.11 -47.23 -26.48
CA MET A 257 72.81 -47.86 -26.76
C MET A 257 72.43 -47.71 -28.24
N PRO A 258 72.12 -48.81 -28.95
CA PRO A 258 71.55 -48.77 -30.30
C PRO A 258 70.01 -48.76 -30.29
N PHE A 259 69.44 -48.39 -31.44
CA PHE A 259 68.03 -48.45 -31.86
C PHE A 259 67.10 -47.30 -31.44
N SER A 260 66.55 -46.64 -32.46
CA SER A 260 65.44 -45.68 -32.39
C SER A 260 64.12 -46.39 -32.66
N ILE A 261 63.08 -46.14 -31.85
CA ILE A 261 61.70 -46.49 -32.18
C ILE A 261 60.76 -45.33 -31.83
N GLY A 262 60.05 -44.85 -32.85
CA GLY A 262 58.67 -44.35 -32.80
C GLY A 262 58.27 -43.29 -31.77
N GLN A 263 58.04 -42.06 -32.22
CA GLN A 263 57.16 -41.12 -31.51
C GLN A 263 55.73 -41.67 -31.46
N VAL A 264 55.13 -41.70 -30.26
CA VAL A 264 53.68 -41.56 -30.09
C VAL A 264 53.45 -40.52 -29.01
N THR A 265 53.03 -39.32 -29.42
CA THR A 265 52.64 -38.23 -28.51
C THR A 265 51.27 -38.48 -27.91
N MET A 266 51.22 -38.61 -26.58
CA MET A 266 50.00 -38.45 -25.78
C MET A 266 50.30 -37.46 -24.64
N PRO A 267 49.57 -36.33 -24.51
CA PRO A 267 49.87 -35.31 -23.52
C PRO A 267 49.26 -35.66 -22.15
N MET A 268 50.03 -36.38 -21.32
CA MET A 268 49.76 -36.47 -19.88
C MET A 268 50.52 -35.34 -19.17
N VAL A 269 49.86 -34.19 -18.96
CA VAL A 269 50.42 -33.09 -18.17
C VAL A 269 50.12 -33.33 -16.69
N MET A 270 51.13 -33.79 -15.96
CA MET A 270 51.19 -33.68 -14.50
C MET A 270 51.90 -32.36 -14.14
N PRO A 271 51.30 -31.47 -13.32
CA PRO A 271 52.01 -30.30 -12.80
C PRO A 271 52.93 -30.74 -11.65
N SER A 272 54.23 -30.78 -11.89
CA SER A 272 55.22 -30.85 -10.82
C SER A 272 55.39 -29.47 -10.18
N ALA A 273 55.39 -29.41 -8.85
CA ALA A 273 55.73 -28.20 -8.12
C ALA A 273 57.24 -28.10 -7.91
N ASP A 274 57.81 -26.90 -8.05
CA ASP A 274 59.02 -26.48 -7.32
C ASP A 274 58.93 -24.94 -7.09
N PRO A 275 59.43 -24.39 -5.96
CA PRO A 275 58.99 -23.08 -5.50
C PRO A 275 59.99 -21.94 -5.74
N ARG A 276 59.50 -20.81 -6.28
CA ARG A 276 59.85 -19.47 -5.77
C ARG A 276 58.93 -18.38 -6.29
N SER A 277 58.32 -17.67 -5.34
CA SER A 277 57.93 -16.26 -5.42
C SER A 277 57.41 -15.72 -6.77
N LEU A 278 56.11 -15.88 -7.02
CA LEU A 278 55.34 -14.89 -7.76
C LEU A 278 54.21 -14.36 -6.86
N SER A 279 54.43 -13.17 -6.33
CA SER A 279 53.40 -12.39 -5.67
C SER A 279 52.36 -11.94 -6.70
N PHE A 280 51.10 -12.24 -6.46
CA PHE A 280 49.99 -11.54 -7.12
C PHE A 280 49.05 -10.93 -6.07
N PRO A 281 48.48 -9.75 -6.34
CA PRO A 281 47.89 -8.91 -5.30
C PRO A 281 46.49 -9.41 -4.92
N ILE A 282 46.22 -9.46 -3.61
CA ILE A 282 44.85 -9.42 -3.11
C ILE A 282 44.33 -7.99 -3.36
N LEU A 283 43.58 -7.82 -4.45
CA LEU A 283 42.76 -6.64 -4.66
C LEU A 283 41.61 -6.67 -3.66
N ASN A 284 41.83 -6.05 -2.51
CA ASN A 284 40.78 -5.68 -1.57
C ASN A 284 40.25 -4.30 -2.00
N PRO A 285 39.00 -4.15 -2.47
CA PRO A 285 38.47 -2.85 -2.89
C PRO A 285 38.12 -1.98 -1.68
N ALA A 286 39.12 -1.32 -1.11
CA ALA A 286 38.88 -0.14 -0.30
C ALA A 286 38.49 1.02 -1.23
N LEU A 287 37.19 1.18 -1.49
CA LEU A 287 36.68 2.41 -2.11
C LEU A 287 36.78 3.55 -1.09
N SER A 288 37.76 4.41 -1.29
CA SER A 288 37.80 5.72 -0.66
C SER A 288 36.85 6.68 -1.40
N GLN A 289 35.91 7.29 -0.68
CA GLN A 289 35.42 8.62 -1.02
C GLN A 289 35.60 9.57 0.19
N PRO A 290 35.78 10.88 -0.02
CA PRO A 290 36.31 11.78 0.99
C PRO A 290 35.23 12.42 1.89
N ASN A 291 35.70 13.02 3.00
CA ASN A 291 35.00 13.98 3.88
C ASN A 291 33.76 13.50 4.66
N GLN A 292 33.97 13.06 5.91
CA GLN A 292 33.30 13.64 7.10
C GLN A 292 34.20 13.47 8.36
N PRO A 293 34.11 14.36 9.36
CA PRO A 293 34.98 14.34 10.54
C PRO A 293 34.44 13.46 11.68
N SER A 294 35.33 12.89 12.48
CA SER A 294 35.02 12.20 13.73
C SER A 294 35.10 13.14 14.95
N PRO A 295 34.35 12.85 16.03
CA PRO A 295 34.79 13.15 17.39
C PRO A 295 35.18 11.86 18.14
N PRO A 296 36.16 11.91 19.08
CA PRO A 296 36.68 10.71 19.74
C PRO A 296 35.97 10.38 21.06
N LEU A 297 36.06 9.11 21.46
CA LEU A 297 36.00 8.70 22.87
C LEU A 297 37.36 8.11 23.28
N PRO A 298 38.07 8.69 24.25
CA PRO A 298 38.91 7.90 25.15
C PRO A 298 37.98 7.17 26.14
N GLY A 299 38.39 6.11 26.83
CA GLY A 299 39.70 5.49 26.95
C GLY A 299 39.62 4.58 28.18
N SER A 300 40.14 3.36 28.10
CA SER A 300 40.00 2.36 29.16
C SER A 300 40.82 2.71 30.39
N HIS A 301 40.35 2.26 31.57
CA HIS A 301 41.05 1.79 32.79
C HIS A 301 40.04 1.89 33.97
N GLY A 302 39.90 0.95 34.91
CA GLY A 302 40.52 -0.36 35.11
C GLY A 302 39.75 -1.15 36.20
N ARG A 303 40.15 -2.40 36.45
CA ARG A 303 39.56 -3.33 37.43
C ARG A 303 39.28 -2.72 38.82
N ASN A 304 38.17 -3.12 39.46
CA ASN A 304 38.11 -3.84 40.77
C ASN A 304 36.71 -3.75 41.44
N SER A 305 36.26 -4.87 42.02
CA SER A 305 35.14 -5.07 42.97
C SER A 305 35.52 -6.26 43.88
N PRO A 306 34.87 -6.55 45.04
CA PRO A 306 33.66 -5.95 45.63
C PRO A 306 33.80 -5.54 47.13
N GLY A 307 32.75 -4.97 47.76
CA GLY A 307 32.72 -4.75 49.21
C GLY A 307 31.39 -4.21 49.79
N LEU A 308 30.82 -4.97 50.75
CA LEU A 308 29.64 -4.71 51.60
C LEU A 308 29.55 -3.32 52.29
N GLY A 309 28.36 -2.91 52.74
CA GLY A 309 28.28 -2.04 53.94
C GLY A 309 27.03 -1.17 54.15
N SER A 310 26.05 -1.72 54.87
CA SER A 310 24.87 -1.10 55.50
C SER A 310 24.95 0.29 56.20
N LEU A 311 23.79 0.98 56.18
CA LEU A 311 23.10 1.72 57.27
C LEU A 311 23.37 3.22 57.58
N VAL A 312 22.35 3.80 58.25
CA VAL A 312 22.24 5.08 58.99
C VAL A 312 21.75 6.33 58.21
N GLY A 313 20.45 6.62 58.35
CA GLY A 313 19.92 8.01 58.41
C GLY A 313 19.86 8.49 59.86
N PRO A 314 19.54 9.78 60.15
CA PRO A 314 18.15 10.24 60.34
C PRO A 314 17.89 11.60 59.59
N HIS A 315 16.78 12.36 59.67
CA HIS A 315 15.84 12.67 60.77
C HIS A 315 14.43 13.05 60.25
N GLY A 316 13.38 12.72 61.04
CA GLY A 316 12.03 13.35 60.96
C GLY A 316 11.95 14.63 61.82
N PRO A 317 10.77 15.29 61.99
CA PRO A 317 9.51 14.70 62.50
C PRO A 317 8.27 14.98 61.61
N HIS A 318 7.22 14.15 61.53
CA HIS A 318 6.27 13.60 62.52
C HIS A 318 5.10 14.59 62.88
N VAL A 319 3.83 14.54 62.39
CA VAL A 319 2.73 13.49 62.39
C VAL A 319 1.78 13.71 63.63
N PRO A 320 0.54 13.15 63.80
CA PRO A 320 -0.69 12.95 62.98
C PRO A 320 -2.00 13.20 63.83
N PRO A 321 -3.07 12.34 63.96
CA PRO A 321 -3.74 11.35 63.07
C PRO A 321 -5.29 11.39 62.99
N ALA A 322 -5.80 10.59 62.03
CA ALA A 322 -7.13 9.95 62.03
C ALA A 322 -7.02 8.43 61.70
N ALA A 323 -8.13 7.70 61.51
CA ALA A 323 -8.26 6.23 61.71
C ALA A 323 -9.30 5.57 60.75
N SER A 324 -9.42 4.24 60.53
CA SER A 324 -8.53 3.06 60.76
C SER A 324 -9.09 1.71 60.22
N ILE A 325 -8.18 0.77 59.92
CA ILE A 325 -8.28 -0.73 59.93
C ILE A 325 -9.26 -1.43 58.92
N PRO A 326 -8.72 -2.30 58.02
CA PRO A 326 -9.49 -3.18 57.11
C PRO A 326 -9.09 -4.69 57.11
N PRO A 327 -9.92 -5.61 56.52
CA PRO A 327 -9.58 -7.03 56.33
C PRO A 327 -9.56 -7.54 54.84
N PRO A 328 -8.74 -8.56 54.49
CA PRO A 328 -8.78 -9.36 53.23
C PRO A 328 -9.75 -10.59 53.38
N PRO A 329 -9.87 -11.62 52.47
CA PRO A 329 -9.10 -12.02 51.26
C PRO A 329 -10.00 -12.39 50.02
N GLY A 330 -9.54 -12.99 48.90
CA GLY A 330 -8.19 -13.27 48.39
C GLY A 330 -8.11 -14.09 47.07
N LEU A 331 -6.89 -14.54 46.74
CA LEU A 331 -6.43 -15.31 45.54
C LEU A 331 -6.43 -14.50 44.21
N GLY A 332 -5.36 -14.43 43.39
CA GLY A 332 -3.97 -14.94 43.43
C GLY A 332 -3.12 -14.27 42.30
N GLY A 333 -1.80 -14.48 42.24
CA GLY A 333 -0.86 -13.80 41.29
C GLY A 333 -1.10 -14.09 39.79
N VAL A 334 -0.41 -13.47 38.82
CA VAL A 334 1.07 -13.25 38.71
C VAL A 334 1.42 -11.93 37.97
N LYS A 335 2.67 -11.46 38.12
CA LYS A 335 3.25 -10.22 37.55
C LYS A 335 3.48 -10.25 36.03
N ALA A 336 3.34 -9.08 35.38
CA ALA A 336 4.35 -8.52 34.46
C ALA A 336 4.13 -7.00 34.29
N SER A 337 5.21 -6.23 34.08
CA SER A 337 5.16 -4.78 33.87
C SER A 337 5.54 -4.43 32.44
N THR A 338 4.87 -3.47 31.82
CA THR A 338 5.51 -2.57 30.84
C THR A 338 4.81 -1.22 30.78
N GLU A 339 5.59 -0.21 31.15
CA GLU A 339 5.33 1.21 31.00
C GLU A 339 5.01 1.58 29.53
N THR A 340 4.00 2.43 29.31
CA THR A 340 3.77 3.07 27.99
C THR A 340 3.65 4.56 28.17
N THR A 341 4.66 5.29 27.70
CA THR A 341 4.76 6.74 27.78
C THR A 341 3.67 7.40 26.93
N ARG A 342 2.87 8.28 27.54
CA ARG A 342 1.79 9.02 26.85
C ARG A 342 2.37 10.27 26.17
N PRO A 343 2.34 10.41 24.83
CA PRO A 343 2.78 11.63 24.17
C PRO A 343 1.81 12.79 24.41
N GLN A 344 2.34 14.02 24.42
CA GLN A 344 1.58 15.24 24.69
C GLN A 344 0.64 15.59 23.50
N PRO A 345 -0.38 16.45 23.69
CA PRO A 345 -1.32 16.81 22.63
C PRO A 345 -0.67 17.51 21.43
N VAL A 346 0.47 18.18 21.64
CA VAL A 346 1.18 18.98 20.63
C VAL A 346 1.76 18.10 19.52
N ASP A 347 2.41 16.99 19.88
CA ASP A 347 3.07 16.06 18.95
C ASP A 347 2.08 15.49 17.89
N LYS A 348 0.83 15.29 18.30
CA LYS A 348 -0.21 14.76 17.40
C LYS A 348 -0.66 15.78 16.36
N LEU A 349 -0.70 17.06 16.70
CA LEU A 349 -1.06 18.12 15.75
C LEU A 349 0.05 18.35 14.73
N GLU A 350 1.32 18.35 15.17
CA GLU A 350 2.46 18.49 14.28
C GLU A 350 2.52 17.37 13.24
N LYS A 351 2.27 16.12 13.66
CA LYS A 351 2.23 14.94 12.77
C LYS A 351 1.05 14.94 11.79
N ILE A 352 -0.04 15.63 12.12
CA ILE A 352 -1.17 15.88 11.21
C ILE A 352 -0.81 16.99 10.20
N LEU A 353 -0.23 18.10 10.67
CA LEU A 353 0.25 19.20 9.83
C LEU A 353 1.28 18.72 8.81
N GLU A 354 2.25 17.91 9.23
CA GLU A 354 3.29 17.33 8.37
C GLU A 354 2.66 16.47 7.26
N LYS A 355 1.76 15.54 7.59
CA LYS A 355 1.04 14.72 6.60
C LYS A 355 0.22 15.55 5.61
N LEU A 356 -0.40 16.65 6.06
CA LEU A 356 -1.15 17.57 5.20
C LEU A 356 -0.21 18.35 4.26
N LEU A 357 0.93 18.83 4.75
CA LEU A 357 1.94 19.52 3.95
C LEU A 357 2.56 18.58 2.89
N THR A 358 2.74 17.28 3.18
CA THR A 358 3.18 16.28 2.20
C THR A 358 2.16 16.03 1.08
N ARG A 359 0.88 16.40 1.27
CA ARG A 359 -0.17 16.33 0.23
C ARG A 359 -0.43 17.66 -0.46
N PHE A 360 -0.17 18.77 0.22
CA PHE A 360 -0.33 20.13 -0.30
C PHE A 360 0.98 20.92 -0.17
N PRO A 361 2.05 20.57 -0.94
CA PRO A 361 3.34 21.25 -0.88
C PRO A 361 3.27 22.73 -1.30
N GLN A 362 2.16 23.13 -1.95
CA GLN A 362 1.88 24.52 -2.32
C GLN A 362 1.48 25.42 -1.13
N CYS A 363 1.29 24.84 0.06
CA CYS A 363 0.82 25.54 1.26
C CYS A 363 1.93 25.62 2.32
N ASN A 364 2.07 26.75 2.99
CA ASN A 364 2.97 26.87 4.15
C ASN A 364 2.28 26.43 5.47
N LYS A 365 3.07 26.15 6.52
CA LYS A 365 2.57 25.68 7.82
C LYS A 365 1.53 26.63 8.46
N ALA A 366 1.66 27.94 8.23
CA ALA A 366 0.71 28.93 8.74
C ALA A 366 -0.62 28.93 7.98
N GLN A 367 -0.60 28.85 6.64
CA GLN A 367 -1.79 28.70 5.80
C GLN A 367 -2.56 27.42 6.14
N MET A 368 -1.86 26.29 6.28
CA MET A 368 -2.47 25.02 6.67
C MET A 368 -3.14 25.11 8.04
N THR A 369 -2.49 25.75 9.01
CA THR A 369 -3.05 25.97 10.36
C THR A 369 -4.29 26.89 10.31
N ASN A 370 -4.29 27.92 9.47
CA ASN A 370 -5.45 28.80 9.27
C ASN A 370 -6.64 28.05 8.65
N ILE A 371 -6.40 27.23 7.62
CA ILE A 371 -7.44 26.42 6.98
C ILE A 371 -8.04 25.39 7.95
N LEU A 372 -7.21 24.72 8.75
CA LEU A 372 -7.68 23.82 9.82
C LEU A 372 -8.55 24.56 10.84
N GLN A 373 -8.20 25.79 11.21
CA GLN A 373 -9.02 26.63 12.09
C GLN A 373 -10.35 27.04 11.41
N GLN A 374 -10.35 27.36 10.11
CA GLN A 374 -11.59 27.64 9.36
C GLN A 374 -12.52 26.42 9.25
N ILE A 375 -11.96 25.23 9.07
CA ILE A 375 -12.72 23.97 9.07
C ILE A 375 -13.31 23.73 10.47
N LYS A 376 -12.53 23.94 11.53
CA LYS A 376 -12.98 23.84 12.92
C LYS A 376 -14.11 24.82 13.23
N THR A 377 -14.05 26.08 12.76
CA THR A 377 -15.14 27.04 12.97
C THR A 377 -16.38 26.73 12.14
N ALA A 378 -16.23 26.19 10.92
CA ALA A 378 -17.37 25.84 10.06
C ALA A 378 -18.11 24.56 10.50
N ARG A 379 -17.42 23.61 11.14
CA ARG A 379 -17.99 22.33 11.61
C ARG A 379 -18.21 22.28 13.13
N THR A 380 -17.79 23.30 13.87
CA THR A 380 -17.79 23.40 15.36
C THR A 380 -16.87 22.38 16.08
N THR A 381 -16.69 21.18 15.53
CA THR A 381 -15.78 20.14 16.07
C THR A 381 -14.95 19.47 14.97
N MET A 382 -13.72 19.09 15.33
CA MET A 382 -12.80 18.28 14.50
C MET A 382 -12.82 16.79 14.90
N ALA A 383 -13.54 16.42 15.96
CA ALA A 383 -13.63 15.02 16.39
C ALA A 383 -14.45 14.20 15.39
N GLY A 384 -14.01 12.96 15.13
CA GLY A 384 -14.66 12.05 14.19
C GLY A 384 -14.35 12.30 12.71
N LEU A 385 -13.34 13.12 12.39
CA LEU A 385 -12.78 13.20 11.04
C LEU A 385 -11.61 12.21 10.88
N THR A 386 -11.63 11.45 9.79
CA THR A 386 -10.46 10.70 9.30
C THR A 386 -9.45 11.65 8.64
N MET A 387 -8.22 11.19 8.40
CA MET A 387 -7.19 11.99 7.73
C MET A 387 -7.57 12.28 6.27
N GLU A 388 -8.26 11.33 5.64
CA GLU A 388 -8.69 11.36 4.24
C GLU A 388 -9.80 12.42 4.05
N GLU A 389 -10.81 12.43 4.93
CA GLU A 389 -11.83 13.49 4.96
C GLU A 389 -11.22 14.87 5.26
N LEU A 390 -10.22 14.91 6.16
CA LEU A 390 -9.52 16.16 6.49
C LEU A 390 -8.74 16.71 5.29
N ILE A 391 -8.04 15.85 4.56
CA ILE A 391 -7.35 16.19 3.30
C ILE A 391 -8.36 16.74 2.28
N GLN A 392 -9.53 16.11 2.15
CA GLN A 392 -10.56 16.52 1.18
C GLN A 392 -11.21 17.87 1.53
N LEU A 393 -11.45 18.13 2.83
CA LEU A 393 -11.92 19.43 3.32
C LEU A 393 -10.88 20.55 3.13
N VAL A 394 -9.60 20.25 3.34
CA VAL A 394 -8.49 21.18 3.06
C VAL A 394 -8.41 21.49 1.56
N ALA A 395 -8.50 20.49 0.68
CA ALA A 395 -8.52 20.69 -0.77
C ALA A 395 -9.68 21.60 -1.23
N ALA A 396 -10.89 21.37 -0.69
CA ALA A 396 -12.06 22.19 -1.01
C ALA A 396 -11.90 23.65 -0.56
N ARG A 397 -11.28 23.88 0.61
CA ARG A 397 -10.99 25.25 1.12
C ARG A 397 -9.88 25.95 0.33
N LEU A 398 -8.87 25.21 -0.14
CA LEU A 398 -7.82 25.76 -1.00
C LEU A 398 -8.38 26.19 -2.35
N ALA A 399 -9.21 25.36 -2.98
CA ALA A 399 -9.87 25.70 -4.23
C ALA A 399 -10.75 26.97 -4.08
N GLU A 400 -11.50 27.09 -2.99
CA GLU A 400 -12.32 28.27 -2.70
C GLU A 400 -11.45 29.54 -2.51
N HIS A 401 -10.36 29.45 -1.77
CA HIS A 401 -9.42 30.56 -1.58
C HIS A 401 -8.80 31.03 -2.90
N GLU A 402 -8.53 30.11 -3.82
CA GLU A 402 -8.04 30.41 -5.18
C GLU A 402 -9.13 31.12 -6.02
N ARG A 403 -10.40 30.71 -5.90
CA ARG A 403 -11.53 31.40 -6.57
C ARG A 403 -11.74 32.83 -6.05
N VAL A 404 -11.66 33.03 -4.72
CA VAL A 404 -11.83 34.34 -4.09
C VAL A 404 -10.67 35.28 -4.44
N ALA A 405 -9.43 34.77 -4.47
CA ALA A 405 -8.26 35.52 -4.93
C ALA A 405 -8.37 35.93 -6.41
N ALA A 406 -8.86 35.04 -7.29
CA ALA A 406 -9.14 35.38 -8.68
C ALA A 406 -10.26 36.43 -8.85
N SER A 407 -11.17 36.54 -7.88
CA SER A 407 -12.28 37.51 -7.89
C SER A 407 -11.93 38.91 -7.35
N THR A 408 -10.72 39.13 -6.84
CA THR A 408 -10.34 40.36 -6.11
C THR A 408 -9.20 41.17 -6.76
N GLN A 409 -9.07 41.12 -8.10
CA GLN A 409 -8.24 42.09 -8.83
C GLN A 409 -9.02 43.37 -9.20
N PRO A 410 -8.49 44.58 -8.92
CA PRO A 410 -9.11 45.85 -9.27
C PRO A 410 -8.58 46.45 -10.59
N LEU A 411 -9.50 47.05 -11.38
CA LEU A 411 -9.30 47.87 -12.61
C LEU A 411 -8.55 47.18 -13.77
N GLY A 412 -9.03 47.21 -15.02
CA GLY A 412 -10.22 47.80 -15.64
C GLY A 412 -10.26 47.40 -17.13
N ARG A 413 -11.02 47.99 -18.06
CA ARG A 413 -12.02 49.07 -18.02
C ARG A 413 -12.78 49.04 -19.37
N ILE A 414 -14.13 48.95 -19.35
CA ILE A 414 -15.04 49.18 -20.50
C ILE A 414 -14.94 48.09 -21.60
N ARG A 415 -16.04 47.52 -22.13
CA ARG A 415 -17.29 48.16 -22.59
C ARG A 415 -18.53 47.28 -22.35
N ALA A 416 -19.57 47.88 -21.77
CA ALA A 416 -20.90 47.28 -21.69
C ALA A 416 -21.78 47.76 -22.87
N LEU A 417 -22.61 46.87 -23.41
CA LEU A 417 -23.81 47.19 -24.20
C LEU A 417 -24.83 46.03 -24.08
N PHE A 418 -25.65 46.08 -23.01
CA PHE A 418 -27.08 45.73 -22.90
C PHE A 418 -27.63 44.38 -23.50
N PRO A 419 -28.88 43.96 -23.21
CA PRO A 419 -29.14 42.55 -22.88
C PRO A 419 -30.01 41.82 -23.91
N ALA A 420 -30.00 40.49 -23.85
CA ALA A 420 -30.94 39.62 -24.57
C ALA A 420 -32.27 39.46 -23.80
N PRO A 421 -33.43 39.58 -24.46
CA PRO A 421 -34.71 39.13 -23.93
C PRO A 421 -35.04 37.68 -24.35
N LEU A 422 -35.89 37.03 -23.55
CA LEU A 422 -36.47 35.70 -23.80
C LEU A 422 -37.41 35.68 -25.01
N ALA A 423 -37.41 34.60 -25.81
CA ALA A 423 -38.65 33.89 -26.23
C ALA A 423 -38.41 32.65 -27.14
N GLN A 424 -39.03 31.53 -26.73
CA GLN A 424 -39.87 30.60 -27.52
C GLN A 424 -39.34 29.72 -28.70
N ILE A 425 -39.54 28.40 -28.50
CA ILE A 425 -40.25 27.43 -29.38
C ILE A 425 -39.77 27.26 -30.84
N SER A 426 -39.17 26.10 -31.14
CA SER A 426 -39.74 25.10 -32.10
C SER A 426 -38.92 23.80 -32.15
N THR A 427 -39.59 22.71 -32.54
CA THR A 427 -39.14 21.30 -32.49
C THR A 427 -38.57 20.81 -33.85
N PRO A 428 -38.13 19.53 -34.04
CA PRO A 428 -37.02 19.16 -34.93
C PRO A 428 -37.46 18.66 -36.32
N MET A 429 -36.49 18.30 -37.20
CA MET A 429 -36.43 16.99 -37.89
C MET A 429 -35.27 16.83 -38.90
N PHE A 430 -35.06 15.57 -39.34
CA PHE A 430 -34.32 15.07 -40.51
C PHE A 430 -32.78 14.86 -40.50
N LEU A 431 -32.43 13.60 -40.20
CA LEU A 431 -31.34 12.78 -40.80
C LEU A 431 -31.66 12.46 -42.29
N PRO A 432 -30.71 12.07 -43.20
CA PRO A 432 -30.01 10.77 -43.09
C PRO A 432 -28.60 10.55 -43.74
N SER A 433 -27.85 9.64 -43.08
CA SER A 433 -27.06 8.49 -43.59
C SER A 433 -25.86 8.59 -44.58
N ALA A 434 -24.79 7.89 -44.17
CA ALA A 434 -23.76 7.14 -44.94
C ALA A 434 -22.82 7.86 -45.94
N GLN A 435 -21.50 7.68 -45.77
CA GLN A 435 -20.66 6.70 -46.50
C GLN A 435 -19.22 6.68 -45.90
N VAL A 436 -18.44 5.64 -46.21
CA VAL A 436 -17.09 5.36 -45.64
C VAL A 436 -15.97 5.89 -46.55
N SER A 437 -14.92 6.53 -46.00
CA SER A 437 -13.48 6.26 -46.27
C SER A 437 -12.53 7.37 -45.76
N TYR A 438 -11.39 6.96 -45.18
CA TYR A 438 -10.17 7.77 -44.96
C TYR A 438 -9.34 7.86 -46.28
N PRO A 439 -8.29 8.70 -46.44
CA PRO A 439 -7.52 9.42 -45.41
C PRO A 439 -7.20 10.91 -45.69
N GLY A 440 -6.81 11.68 -44.66
CA GLY A 440 -6.15 12.98 -44.83
C GLY A 440 -6.31 13.99 -43.68
N ARG A 441 -5.18 14.47 -43.14
CA ARG A 441 -5.09 15.71 -42.32
C ARG A 441 -5.60 16.93 -43.12
N SER A 442 -6.06 18.06 -42.56
CA SER A 442 -6.42 18.52 -41.20
C SER A 442 -6.94 19.98 -41.33
N SER A 443 -7.31 20.79 -40.32
CA SER A 443 -7.17 20.70 -38.86
C SER A 443 -8.13 21.67 -38.15
N HIS A 444 -8.56 21.35 -36.93
CA HIS A 444 -8.95 22.33 -35.91
C HIS A 444 -8.38 21.87 -34.56
N ALA A 445 -7.14 22.27 -34.28
CA ALA A 445 -6.46 22.00 -33.02
C ALA A 445 -6.20 23.31 -32.27
N PRO A 446 -6.50 23.41 -30.96
CA PRO A 446 -5.93 24.44 -30.09
C PRO A 446 -4.41 24.27 -30.02
N ALA A 447 -3.67 25.37 -30.12
CA ALA A 447 -2.23 25.37 -30.31
C ALA A 447 -1.40 25.09 -29.03
N THR A 448 -1.51 23.90 -28.44
CA THR A 448 -0.55 23.39 -27.42
C THR A 448 -0.39 21.86 -27.37
N CYS A 449 -1.23 21.07 -28.06
CA CYS A 449 -1.28 19.63 -27.83
C CYS A 449 -0.09 18.86 -28.45
N LYS A 450 0.84 18.42 -27.59
CA LYS A 450 2.01 17.60 -27.95
C LYS A 450 1.66 16.10 -27.95
N LEU A 451 2.41 15.31 -28.73
CA LEU A 451 2.27 13.84 -28.78
C LEU A 451 3.12 13.16 -27.71
N CYS A 452 2.64 12.00 -27.24
CA CYS A 452 3.35 11.12 -26.33
C CYS A 452 4.54 10.45 -27.04
N LEU A 453 5.74 10.55 -26.47
CA LEU A 453 6.96 9.95 -27.04
C LEU A 453 6.82 8.42 -27.24
N MET A 454 6.13 7.74 -26.32
CA MET A 454 6.01 6.27 -26.34
C MET A 454 4.94 5.74 -27.28
N CYS A 455 3.71 6.28 -27.21
CA CYS A 455 2.57 5.73 -27.95
C CYS A 455 2.15 6.59 -29.15
N GLN A 456 2.82 7.73 -29.39
CA GLN A 456 2.56 8.69 -30.47
C GLN A 456 1.13 9.26 -30.55
N LYS A 457 0.32 9.07 -29.50
CA LYS A 457 -1.03 9.65 -29.35
C LYS A 457 -0.97 11.01 -28.67
N LEU A 458 -2.02 11.81 -28.86
CA LEU A 458 -2.15 13.14 -28.24
C LEU A 458 -2.24 13.02 -26.72
N VAL A 459 -1.53 13.88 -25.99
CA VAL A 459 -1.58 13.93 -24.51
C VAL A 459 -2.44 15.10 -24.07
N GLN A 460 -3.52 14.82 -23.35
CA GLN A 460 -4.31 15.86 -22.69
C GLN A 460 -3.55 16.39 -21.46
N PRO A 461 -3.66 17.69 -21.09
CA PRO A 461 -2.96 18.25 -19.92
C PRO A 461 -3.23 17.50 -18.60
N SER A 462 -4.40 16.89 -18.45
CA SER A 462 -4.79 16.04 -17.32
C SER A 462 -4.00 14.72 -17.25
N GLU A 463 -3.59 14.18 -18.39
CA GLU A 463 -2.92 12.88 -18.55
C GLU A 463 -1.40 13.00 -18.68
N LEU A 464 -0.89 14.23 -18.82
CA LEU A 464 0.54 14.54 -18.95
C LEU A 464 1.33 14.16 -17.69
N HIS A 465 2.39 13.39 -17.86
CA HIS A 465 3.39 13.17 -16.82
C HIS A 465 4.39 14.36 -16.77
N PRO A 466 4.57 15.04 -15.62
CA PRO A 466 5.56 16.11 -15.50
C PRO A 466 6.99 15.54 -15.60
N MET A 467 7.78 16.09 -16.52
CA MET A 467 9.19 15.74 -16.71
C MET A 467 10.07 16.96 -16.51
N ALA A 468 11.31 16.77 -16.05
CA ALA A 468 12.32 17.83 -15.97
C ALA A 468 12.88 18.25 -17.36
N CYS A 469 12.44 17.59 -18.43
CA CYS A 469 12.81 17.87 -19.82
C CYS A 469 11.57 18.18 -20.67
N THR A 470 11.77 18.69 -21.88
CA THR A 470 10.69 19.20 -22.77
C THR A 470 9.80 18.14 -23.40
N HIS A 471 10.07 16.86 -23.15
CA HIS A 471 9.34 15.71 -23.67
C HIS A 471 7.97 15.53 -23.03
N VAL A 472 7.06 14.88 -23.76
CA VAL A 472 5.67 14.69 -23.35
C VAL A 472 5.34 13.20 -23.36
N LEU A 473 4.73 12.74 -22.28
CA LEU A 473 4.39 11.33 -22.00
C LEU A 473 3.04 11.27 -21.27
N HIS A 474 2.24 10.24 -21.56
CA HIS A 474 1.11 9.89 -20.70
C HIS A 474 1.61 9.28 -19.39
N LYS A 475 0.92 9.58 -18.28
CA LYS A 475 1.17 8.98 -16.94
C LYS A 475 1.21 7.45 -16.97
N GLU A 476 0.35 6.81 -17.76
CA GLU A 476 0.30 5.34 -17.83
C GLU A 476 1.40 4.75 -18.72
N CYS A 477 1.83 5.44 -19.78
CA CYS A 477 2.93 4.97 -20.63
C CYS A 477 4.26 4.91 -19.84
N ILE A 478 4.59 5.94 -19.06
CA ILE A 478 5.82 5.95 -18.27
C ILE A 478 5.79 4.95 -17.10
N LYS A 479 4.63 4.74 -16.47
CA LYS A 479 4.45 3.67 -15.47
C LYS A 479 4.70 2.29 -16.08
N PHE A 480 4.11 2.02 -17.24
CA PHE A 480 4.29 0.75 -17.95
C PHE A 480 5.77 0.52 -18.30
N TRP A 481 6.44 1.54 -18.86
CA TRP A 481 7.87 1.50 -19.17
C TRP A 481 8.76 1.20 -17.95
N ALA A 482 8.48 1.85 -16.83
CA ALA A 482 9.19 1.63 -15.58
C ALA A 482 8.98 0.20 -15.07
N GLN A 483 7.74 -0.29 -15.07
CA GLN A 483 7.41 -1.66 -14.65
C GLN A 483 8.06 -2.73 -15.53
N THR A 484 8.18 -2.49 -16.84
CA THR A 484 8.87 -3.43 -17.74
C THR A 484 10.39 -3.44 -17.52
N ASN A 485 11.02 -2.28 -17.27
CA ASN A 485 12.48 -2.23 -17.06
C ASN A 485 12.91 -2.73 -15.67
N THR A 486 12.05 -2.69 -14.65
CA THR A 486 12.37 -3.22 -13.32
C THR A 486 12.43 -4.75 -13.24
N ASN A 487 12.15 -5.47 -14.34
CA ASN A 487 12.21 -6.94 -14.41
C ASN A 487 13.42 -7.48 -15.19
N ASP A 488 14.26 -6.62 -15.76
CA ASP A 488 15.47 -6.98 -16.54
C ASP A 488 16.77 -6.64 -15.77
N THR A 489 16.78 -6.81 -14.45
CA THR A 489 17.97 -6.68 -13.57
C THR A 489 17.89 -7.66 -12.41
#